data_AF-A0A8X6T4G9-F1
#
_entry.id   AF-A0A8X6T4G9-F1
#
_cell.length_a   1.000
_cell.length_b   1.000
_cell.length_c   1.000
_cell.angle_alpha   90.00
_cell.angle_beta   90.00
_cell.angle_gamma   90.00
#
_symmetry.space_group_name_H-M   'P 1'
#
loop_
_entity.id
_entity.type
_entity.pdbx_description
1 polymer ?
#
loop_
_entity_poly.entity_id
_entity_poly.type
_entity_poly.pdbx_seq_one_letter_code
_entity_poly.pdbx_strand_id
1 'polypeptide(L)' 'MLGRRIAARPRPPATVRDLEIALLEEWNSIPQSLIDNLIASMANRADRKYTQIYNPQRRLRVLVEKGRIDSAQTL' A
#
# COMPACT_ATOMS: atom_id res chain seq x y z
N MET A 1 -10.00 -6.98 5.58
CA MET A 1 -11.47 -7.11 5.75
C MET A 1 -11.98 -8.56 5.61
N LEU A 2 -11.14 -9.60 5.50
CA LEU A 2 -11.61 -11.00 5.43
C LEU A 2 -12.21 -11.52 6.75
N GLY A 3 -11.55 -11.28 7.88
CA GLY A 3 -12.01 -11.81 9.17
C GLY A 3 -13.40 -11.35 9.61
N ARG A 4 -13.84 -10.15 9.19
CA ARG A 4 -15.17 -9.62 9.50
C ARG A 4 -16.27 -10.26 8.66
N ARG A 5 -15.98 -10.63 7.40
CA ARG A 5 -16.98 -11.21 6.48
C ARG A 5 -17.23 -12.69 6.78
N ILE A 6 -16.19 -13.43 7.15
CA ILE A 6 -16.33 -14.82 7.61
C ILE A 6 -17.15 -14.89 8.90
N ALA A 7 -16.91 -13.98 9.85
CA ALA A 7 -17.68 -13.89 11.09
C ALA A 7 -19.14 -13.43 10.88
N ALA A 8 -19.44 -12.72 9.80
CA ALA A 8 -20.78 -12.24 9.46
C ALA A 8 -21.60 -13.27 8.65
N ARG A 9 -21.06 -14.45 8.34
CA ARG A 9 -21.79 -15.50 7.63
C ARG A 9 -22.98 -15.98 8.47
N PRO A 10 -24.15 -16.25 7.85
CA PRO A 10 -25.34 -16.72 8.56
C PRO A 10 -25.12 -18.03 9.32
N ARG A 11 -24.18 -18.86 8.86
CA ARG A 11 -23.72 -20.06 9.56
C ARG A 11 -22.20 -19.95 9.73
N PRO A 12 -21.69 -19.93 10.98
CA PRO A 12 -20.27 -20.01 11.21
C PRO A 12 -19.75 -21.37 10.69
N PRO A 13 -18.54 -21.43 10.12
CA PRO A 13 -17.92 -22.69 9.73
C PRO A 13 -17.76 -23.60 10.95
N ALA A 14 -18.37 -24.78 10.92
CA ALA A 14 -18.33 -25.73 12.04
C ALA A 14 -17.17 -26.73 11.90
N THR A 15 -16.65 -26.89 10.69
CA THR A 15 -15.52 -27.79 10.38
C THR A 15 -14.42 -27.05 9.62
N VAL A 16 -13.23 -27.64 9.57
CA VAL A 16 -12.10 -27.12 8.76
C VAL A 16 -12.50 -27.03 7.29
N ARG A 17 -13.24 -28.01 6.77
CA ARG A 17 -13.69 -28.03 5.38
C ARG A 17 -14.66 -26.88 5.07
N ASP A 18 -15.59 -26.58 5.99
CA ASP A 18 -16.49 -25.45 5.82
C ASP A 18 -15.73 -24.12 5.82
N LEU A 19 -14.66 -24.03 6.61
CA LEU A 19 -13.80 -22.85 6.67
C LEU A 19 -13.03 -22.67 5.36
N GLU A 20 -12.47 -23.75 4.80
CA GLU A 20 -11.80 -23.73 3.49
C GLU A 20 -12.75 -23.24 2.39
N ILE A 21 -13.96 -23.79 2.33
CA ILE A 21 -14.99 -23.36 1.37
C ILE A 21 -15.33 -21.88 1.58
N ALA A 22 -15.52 -21.46 2.83
CA ALA A 22 -15.83 -20.07 3.14
C ALA A 22 -14.74 -19.10 2.71
N LEU A 23 -13.47 -19.48 2.88
CA LEU A 23 -12.33 -18.69 2.44
C LEU A 23 -12.27 -18.59 0.92
N LEU A 24 -12.51 -19.68 0.20
CA LEU A 24 -12.51 -19.71 -1.27
C LEU A 24 -13.65 -18.87 -1.84
N GLU A 25 -14.85 -18.99 -1.30
CA GLU A 25 -16.00 -18.18 -1.71
C GLU A 25 -15.76 -16.68 -1.45
N GLU A 26 -15.23 -16.35 -0.27
CA GLU A 26 -14.87 -14.97 0.06
C GLU A 26 -13.80 -14.43 -0.89
N TRP A 27 -12.75 -15.21 -1.16
CA TRP A 27 -11.70 -14.84 -2.11
C TRP A 27 -12.26 -14.57 -3.51
N ASN A 28 -13.10 -15.47 -4.02
CA ASN A 28 -13.75 -15.31 -5.33
C ASN A 28 -14.70 -14.10 -5.39
N SER A 29 -15.21 -13.63 -4.25
CA SER A 29 -16.08 -12.46 -4.17
C SER A 29 -15.35 -11.12 -4.10
N ILE A 30 -14.02 -11.11 -4.02
CA ILE A 30 -13.23 -9.88 -3.95
C ILE A 30 -13.23 -9.21 -5.34
N PRO A 31 -13.78 -7.99 -5.49
CA PRO A 31 -13.74 -7.29 -6.77
C PRO A 31 -12.31 -6.93 -7.16
N GLN A 32 -11.96 -7.11 -8.44
CA GLN A 32 -10.64 -6.75 -8.95
C GLN A 32 -10.31 -5.27 -8.69
N SER A 33 -11.30 -4.38 -8.78
CA SER A 33 -11.13 -2.95 -8.48
C SER A 33 -10.64 -2.70 -7.04
N LEU A 34 -10.99 -3.54 -6.07
CA LEU A 34 -10.49 -3.43 -4.70
C LEU A 34 -9.01 -3.80 -4.63
N ILE A 35 -8.58 -4.80 -5.40
CA ILE A 35 -7.18 -5.21 -5.52
C ILE A 35 -6.38 -4.09 -6.20
N ASP A 36 -6.89 -3.56 -7.31
CA ASP A 36 -6.23 -2.49 -8.07
C ASP A 36 -6.09 -1.24 -7.21
N ASN A 37 -7.13 -0.85 -6.47
CA ASN A 37 -7.08 0.28 -5.53
C ASN A 37 -6.07 0.05 -4.40
N LEU A 38 -5.95 -1.18 -3.88
CA LEU A 38 -4.98 -1.52 -2.86
C LEU A 38 -3.55 -1.38 -3.39
N ILE A 39 -3.28 -1.91 -4.60
CA ILE A 39 -1.98 -1.82 -5.26
C ILE A 39 -1.63 -0.34 -5.51
N ALA A 40 -2.56 0.44 -6.07
CA ALA A 40 -2.37 1.87 -6.30
C ALA A 40 -2.07 2.62 -4.98
N SER A 41 -2.79 2.30 -3.91
CA SER A 41 -2.53 2.89 -2.58
C SER A 41 -1.15 2.50 -2.04
N MET A 42 -0.71 1.25 -2.22
CA MET A 42 0.64 0.81 -1.86
C MET A 42 1.71 1.57 -2.61
N ALA A 43 1.56 1.72 -3.93
CA ALA A 43 2.46 2.50 -4.78
C ALA A 43 2.53 3.96 -4.32
N ASN A 44 1.38 4.58 -4.04
CA ASN A 44 1.32 5.96 -3.53
C ASN A 44 1.99 6.12 -2.16
N ARG A 45 1.86 5.14 -1.26
CA ARG A 45 2.55 5.19 0.05
C ARG A 45 4.06 5.02 -0.11
N ALA A 46 4.49 4.14 -1.00
CA ALA A 46 5.90 3.99 -1.33
C ALA A 46 6.45 5.29 -1.93
N ASP A 47 5.79 5.85 -2.93
CA ASP A 47 6.18 7.10 -3.58
C ASP A 47 6.22 8.27 -2.59
N ARG A 48 5.19 8.43 -1.74
CA ARG A 48 5.22 9.45 -0.68
C ARG A 48 6.41 9.27 0.26
N LYS A 49 6.75 8.04 0.62
CA LYS A 49 7.94 7.76 1.45
C LYS A 49 9.22 8.13 0.71
N TYR A 50 9.34 7.79 -0.58
CA TYR A 50 10.47 8.21 -1.41
C TYR A 50 10.55 9.73 -1.51
N THR A 51 9.47 10.42 -1.85
CA THR A 51 9.43 11.89 -1.93
C THR A 51 9.70 12.56 -0.58
N GLN A 52 9.31 11.96 0.54
CA GLN A 52 9.55 12.52 1.87
C GLN A 52 10.98 12.30 2.38
N ILE A 53 11.55 11.10 2.17
CA ILE A 53 12.89 10.73 2.64
C ILE A 53 13.96 11.19 1.64
N TYR A 54 13.71 10.95 0.35
CA TYR A 54 14.51 11.37 -0.79
C TYR A 54 13.81 12.52 -1.51
N ASN A 55 13.53 13.61 -0.81
CA ASN A 55 13.10 14.83 -1.48
C ASN A 55 14.32 15.43 -2.21
N PRO A 56 14.36 15.43 -3.56
CA PRO A 56 15.54 15.89 -4.29
C PRO A 56 15.80 17.38 -4.06
N GLN A 57 14.76 18.20 -3.86
CA GLN A 57 14.93 19.63 -3.58
C GLN A 57 15.51 19.88 -2.19
N ARG A 58 15.08 19.14 -1.16
CA ARG A 58 15.73 19.21 0.17
C ARG A 58 17.16 18.69 0.13
N ARG A 59 17.41 17.63 -0.63
CA ARG A 59 18.76 17.08 -0.81
C ARG A 59 19.68 18.09 -1.51
N LEU A 60 19.21 18.72 -2.58
CA LEU A 60 19.92 19.79 -3.28
C LEU A 60 20.20 20.97 -2.35
N ARG A 61 19.19 21.42 -1.59
CA ARG A 61 19.35 22.48 -0.60
C ARG A 61 20.43 22.15 0.44
N VAL A 62 20.45 20.95 1.00
CA VAL A 62 21.49 20.51 1.96
C VAL A 62 22.87 20.44 1.30
N LEU A 63 22.96 20.08 0.02
CA LEU A 63 24.23 20.04 -0.70
C LEU A 63 24.75 21.46 -1.00
N VAL A 64 23.88 22.41 -1.33
CA VAL A 64 24.22 23.84 -1.48
C VAL A 64 24.63 24.45 -0.14
N GLU A 65 23.87 24.22 0.93
CA GLU A 65 24.19 24.73 2.28
C GLU A 65 25.53 24.18 2.82
N LYS A 66 25.90 22.96 2.41
CA LYS A 66 27.20 22.35 2.75
C LYS A 66 28.33 22.76 1.79
N GLY A 67 28.08 23.64 0.82
CA GLY A 67 29.05 24.07 -0.17
C GLY A 67 29.55 22.95 -1.08
N ARG A 68 28.81 21.84 -1.20
CA ARG A 68 29.18 20.68 -2.02
C ARG A 68 28.80 20.86 -3.49
N ILE A 69 27.89 21.80 -3.78
CA ILE A 69 27.48 22.22 -5.13
C ILE A 69 27.19 23.73 -5.13
N ASP A 70 27.51 24.41 -6.22
CA ASP A 70 27.24 25.84 -6.39
C ASP A 70 25.76 26.09 -6.73
N SER A 71 25.17 27.10 -6.09
CA SER A 71 23.77 27.49 -6.32
C SER A 71 23.45 27.88 -7.77
N ALA A 72 24.48 28.28 -8.54
CA ALA A 72 24.35 28.63 -9.96
C ALA A 72 24.12 27.42 -10.89
N GLN A 73 24.39 26.19 -10.45
CA GLN A 73 24.28 24.96 -11.27
C GLN A 73 22.94 24.21 -11.10
N THR A 74 21.97 24.74 -10.35
CA THR A 74 20.71 24.03 -9.99
C THR A 74 19.50 24.45 -10.86
N LEU A 75 19.71 25.12 -12.00
CA LEU A 75 18.67 25.50 -12.97
C LEU A 75 18.46 24.41 -14.04
#